data_AF-D7FD09-F1
#
_entry.id   AF-D7FD09-F1
#
_cell.length_a   1.000
_cell.length_b   1.000
_cell.length_c   1.000
_cell.angle_alpha   90.00
_cell.angle_beta   90.00
_cell.angle_gamma   90.00
#
_symmetry.space_group_name_H-M   'P 1'
#
loop_
_entity.id
_entity.type
_entity.pdbx_description
1 polymer ?
#
loop_
_entity_poly.entity_id
_entity_poly.type
_entity_poly.pdbx_seq_one_letter_code
_entity_poly.pdbx_strand_id
1 'polypeptide(L)'
;MANKERGHNALNGEPYCNLNDMLLDMEKNRLGFQSNAWVSLEEAKMLGASKEERDAIFKATQNKEISPVRLMFIKNKEPVPLVDNNGELVIDKNTKKPKHKQFAVIENGQKVFKPAYRDIEPQAQFKFVYNVEMFPSINKEKIKPLNLDKLSNYSYETRLFHQKDYSQEKRDKTNIIYEDLHRDLSPDNRNEALLERMRSYTLLKNEKYNQLANETKQQTQTRSQSQSYYQKKNKASSGIER
;
A
#
# COMPACT_ATOMS: atom_id res chain seq x y z
N MET A 1 2.52 -15.16 14.95
CA MET A 1 2.16 -13.76 15.29
C MET A 1 2.90 -12.71 14.42
N ALA A 2 3.52 -13.09 13.28
CA ALA A 2 4.34 -12.18 12.46
C ALA A 2 3.59 -11.38 11.36
N ASN A 3 2.26 -11.50 11.27
CA ASN A 3 1.44 -11.01 10.14
C ASN A 3 1.08 -9.50 10.17
N LYS A 4 1.74 -8.66 10.98
CA LYS A 4 1.27 -7.28 11.28
C LYS A 4 2.29 -6.14 11.10
N GLU A 5 3.49 -6.41 10.61
CA GLU A 5 4.62 -5.47 10.66
C GLU A 5 4.71 -4.46 9.50
N ARG A 6 3.86 -4.57 8.47
CA ARG A 6 3.97 -3.71 7.29
C ARG A 6 3.24 -2.39 7.45
N GLY A 7 3.91 -1.30 7.05
CA GLY A 7 3.30 0.02 6.93
C GLY A 7 2.11 -0.03 5.96
N HIS A 8 0.92 0.35 6.42
CA HIS A 8 -0.29 0.35 5.61
C HIS A 8 -1.14 1.59 5.85
N ASN A 9 -2.00 1.90 4.89
CA ASN A 9 -2.96 2.97 5.01
C ASN A 9 -4.11 2.54 5.92
N ALA A 10 -4.35 3.28 7.00
CA ALA A 10 -5.33 2.89 8.02
C ALA A 10 -6.79 2.96 7.53
N LEU A 11 -7.08 3.75 6.49
CA LEU A 11 -8.45 3.93 5.99
C LEU A 11 -8.93 2.75 5.14
N ASN A 12 -8.03 2.14 4.37
CA ASN A 12 -8.37 1.12 3.38
C ASN A 12 -7.59 -0.20 3.53
N GLY A 13 -6.60 -0.26 4.42
CA GLY A 13 -5.77 -1.44 4.67
C GLY A 13 -4.70 -1.68 3.60
N GLU A 14 -4.55 -0.79 2.62
CA GLU A 14 -3.60 -0.97 1.52
C GLU A 14 -2.15 -0.92 2.06
N PRO A 15 -1.32 -1.93 1.76
CA PRO A 15 0.08 -1.89 2.13
C PRO A 15 0.83 -0.81 1.33
N TYR A 16 1.71 -0.06 1.99
CA TYR A 16 2.72 0.72 1.29
C TYR A 16 3.86 -0.20 0.81
N CYS A 17 4.58 0.20 -0.23
CA CYS A 17 5.61 -0.63 -0.86
C CYS A 17 6.89 0.14 -1.19
N ASN A 18 7.96 -0.61 -1.42
CA ASN A 18 9.27 -0.08 -1.82
C ASN A 18 9.78 0.97 -0.82
N LEU A 19 10.34 2.05 -1.34
CA LEU A 19 10.87 3.16 -0.55
C LEU A 19 9.85 3.68 0.49
N ASN A 20 8.56 3.72 0.15
CA ASN A 20 7.53 4.19 1.09
C ASN A 20 7.43 3.27 2.32
N ASP A 21 7.50 1.95 2.14
CA ASP A 21 7.45 1.00 3.25
C ASP A 21 8.69 1.10 4.14
N MET A 22 9.87 1.32 3.54
CA MET A 22 11.11 1.55 4.28
C MET A 22 11.05 2.86 5.08
N LEU A 23 10.62 3.96 4.47
CA LEU A 23 10.51 5.27 5.14
C LEU A 23 9.57 5.20 6.35
N LEU A 24 8.44 4.51 6.21
CA LEU A 24 7.47 4.38 7.30
C LEU A 24 8.01 3.55 8.46
N ASP A 25 8.70 2.45 8.19
CA ASP A 25 9.28 1.63 9.25
C ASP A 25 10.45 2.33 9.97
N MET A 26 11.31 3.04 9.22
CA MET A 26 12.35 3.89 9.80
C MET A 26 11.73 4.94 10.73
N GLU A 27 10.67 5.63 10.28
CA GLU A 27 10.04 6.67 11.08
C GLU A 27 9.29 6.11 12.29
N LYS A 28 8.60 4.97 12.13
CA LYS A 28 7.98 4.24 13.24
C LYS A 28 9.01 3.95 14.34
N ASN A 29 10.15 3.38 13.97
CA ASN A 29 11.18 2.98 14.93
C ASN A 29 11.88 4.20 15.55
N ARG A 30 12.12 5.26 14.76
CA ARG A 30 12.68 6.53 15.24
C ARG A 30 11.81 7.20 16.31
N LEU A 31 10.48 7.14 16.14
CA LEU A 31 9.51 7.77 17.03
C LEU A 31 8.92 6.83 18.09
N GLY A 32 9.28 5.55 18.08
CA GLY A 32 8.81 4.56 19.06
C GLY A 32 7.35 4.14 18.90
N PHE A 33 6.73 4.40 17.74
CA PHE A 33 5.35 3.99 17.48
C PHE A 33 5.21 2.47 17.40
N GLN A 34 4.08 1.94 17.87
CA GLN A 34 3.80 0.50 17.86
C GLN A 34 2.97 0.08 16.64
N SER A 35 2.09 0.97 16.20
CA SER A 35 1.18 0.80 15.08
C SER A 35 1.90 0.95 13.75
N ASN A 36 1.57 0.08 12.81
CA ASN A 36 2.02 0.18 11.41
C ASN A 36 1.00 0.87 10.51
N ALA A 37 -0.04 1.48 11.09
CA ALA A 37 -1.10 2.14 10.35
C ALA A 37 -0.81 3.65 10.20
N TRP A 38 -0.92 4.15 8.99
CA TRP A 38 -0.58 5.53 8.62
C TRP A 38 -1.70 6.20 7.83
N VAL A 39 -1.85 7.51 8.00
CA VAL A 39 -2.94 8.31 7.39
C VAL A 39 -2.48 9.72 7.03
N SER A 40 -3.06 10.32 5.99
CA SER A 40 -3.03 11.77 5.82
C SER A 40 -4.01 12.47 6.77
N LEU A 41 -3.91 13.79 6.90
CA LEU A 41 -4.89 14.58 7.68
C LEU A 41 -6.33 14.46 7.14
N GLU A 42 -6.50 14.31 5.83
CA GLU A 42 -7.82 14.08 5.23
C GLU A 42 -8.37 12.68 5.55
N GLU A 43 -7.50 11.67 5.58
CA GLU A 43 -7.91 10.31 5.95
C GLU A 43 -8.19 10.20 7.46
N ALA A 44 -7.39 10.87 8.29
CA ALA A 44 -7.65 10.98 9.73
C ALA A 44 -9.05 11.57 10.00
N LYS A 45 -9.45 12.59 9.24
CA LYS A 45 -10.82 13.15 9.28
C LYS A 45 -11.88 12.08 9.04
N MET A 46 -11.71 11.26 8.00
CA MET A 46 -12.66 10.19 7.65
C MET A 46 -12.73 9.11 8.73
N LEU A 47 -11.62 8.88 9.43
CA LEU A 47 -11.54 7.99 10.59
C LEU A 47 -12.06 8.59 11.89
N GLY A 48 -12.48 9.86 11.90
CA GLY A 48 -13.09 10.51 13.05
C GLY A 48 -12.16 11.38 13.89
N ALA A 49 -10.94 11.65 13.43
CA ALA A 49 -10.05 12.59 14.12
C ALA A 49 -10.70 13.99 14.22
N SER A 50 -10.63 14.59 15.40
CA SER A 50 -11.20 15.90 15.68
C SER A 50 -10.56 16.99 14.80
N LYS A 51 -11.26 18.10 14.64
CA LYS A 51 -10.74 19.21 13.83
C LYS A 51 -9.54 19.85 14.54
N GLU A 52 -9.65 20.05 15.84
CA GLU A 52 -8.67 20.72 16.69
C GLU A 52 -7.34 19.97 16.70
N GLU A 53 -7.39 18.64 16.82
CA GLU A 53 -6.21 17.77 16.79
C GLU A 53 -5.50 17.80 15.43
N ARG A 54 -6.27 17.72 14.34
CA ARG A 54 -5.72 17.79 12.97
C ARG A 54 -5.10 19.15 12.68
N ASP A 55 -5.74 20.24 13.12
CA ASP A 55 -5.23 21.60 12.96
C ASP A 55 -3.95 21.82 13.79
N ALA A 56 -3.87 21.25 14.99
CA ALA A 56 -2.68 21.29 15.83
C ALA A 56 -1.49 20.53 15.18
N ILE A 57 -1.72 19.32 14.67
CA ILE A 57 -0.68 18.53 13.97
C ILE A 57 -0.22 19.25 12.71
N PHE A 58 -1.14 19.87 11.97
CA PHE A 58 -0.80 20.66 10.79
C PHE A 58 0.11 21.85 11.15
N LYS A 59 -0.24 22.61 12.20
CA LYS A 59 0.60 23.73 12.68
C LYS A 59 1.97 23.25 13.18
N ALA A 60 2.02 22.20 13.99
CA ALA A 60 3.27 21.61 14.47
C ALA A 60 4.15 21.11 13.30
N THR A 61 3.53 20.61 12.23
CA THR A 61 4.24 20.27 10.99
C THR A 61 4.85 21.50 10.32
N GLN A 62 4.10 22.60 10.21
CA GLN A 62 4.60 23.86 9.63
C GLN A 62 5.74 24.45 10.45
N ASN A 63 5.65 24.36 11.78
CA ASN A 63 6.68 24.80 12.72
C ASN A 63 7.89 23.84 12.80
N LYS A 64 7.87 22.71 12.07
CA LYS A 64 8.91 21.67 12.09
C LYS A 64 9.09 20.99 13.45
N GLU A 65 8.10 21.07 14.32
CA GLU A 65 8.04 20.35 15.60
C GLU A 65 7.73 18.86 15.36
N ILE A 66 6.96 18.58 14.31
CA ILE A 66 6.62 17.24 13.86
C ILE A 66 7.08 17.08 12.41
N SER A 67 7.75 15.96 12.12
CA SER A 67 8.12 15.60 10.77
C SER A 67 7.16 14.54 10.22
N PRO A 68 6.26 14.87 9.27
CA PRO A 68 5.48 13.85 8.58
C PRO A 68 6.37 12.99 7.68
N VAL A 69 5.93 11.77 7.38
CA VAL A 69 6.58 10.96 6.36
C VAL A 69 6.07 11.41 4.99
N ARG A 70 6.99 11.84 4.12
CA ARG A 70 6.67 12.18 2.72
C ARG A 70 6.79 10.93 1.85
N LEU A 71 5.66 10.42 1.39
CA LEU A 71 5.59 9.28 0.48
C LEU A 71 5.51 9.73 -0.97
N MET A 72 6.13 8.98 -1.87
CA MET A 72 6.12 9.25 -3.30
C MET A 72 5.32 8.18 -4.06
N PHE A 73 4.54 8.61 -5.03
CA PHE A 73 3.75 7.75 -5.91
C PHE A 73 3.94 8.20 -7.35
N ILE A 74 3.88 7.27 -8.29
CA ILE A 74 3.85 7.60 -9.71
C ILE A 74 2.41 7.53 -10.18
N LYS A 75 1.85 8.68 -10.56
CA LYS A 75 0.55 8.75 -11.20
C LYS A 75 0.75 8.68 -12.71
N ASN A 76 0.34 7.57 -13.32
CA ASN A 76 0.39 7.35 -14.76
C ASN A 76 -1.01 7.17 -15.38
N LYS A 77 -2.05 7.24 -14.55
CA LYS A 77 -3.45 7.17 -14.98
C LYS A 77 -4.24 8.23 -14.25
N GLU A 78 -5.27 8.74 -14.90
CA GLU A 78 -6.23 9.62 -14.24
C GLU A 78 -7.66 9.35 -14.65
N PRO A 79 -8.63 9.62 -13.75
CA PRO A 79 -10.03 9.44 -14.07
C PRO A 79 -10.44 10.32 -15.27
N VAL A 80 -11.22 9.76 -16.19
CA VAL A 80 -11.73 10.51 -17.34
C VAL A 80 -12.87 11.42 -16.86
N PRO A 81 -12.81 12.75 -17.03
CA PRO A 81 -13.90 13.62 -16.64
C PRO A 81 -15.18 13.31 -17.44
N LEU A 82 -16.31 13.44 -16.78
CA LEU A 82 -17.62 13.37 -17.42
C LEU A 82 -17.93 14.74 -18.00
N VAL A 83 -18.20 14.78 -19.31
CA VAL A 83 -18.64 15.97 -20.02
C VAL A 83 -20.10 15.82 -20.44
N ASP A 84 -20.84 16.93 -20.50
CA ASP A 84 -22.21 16.97 -21.02
C ASP A 84 -22.23 17.01 -22.56
N ASN A 85 -23.42 17.15 -23.14
CA ASN A 85 -23.61 17.18 -24.60
C ASN A 85 -22.95 18.40 -25.27
N ASN A 86 -22.62 19.44 -24.50
CA ASN A 86 -21.96 20.65 -24.98
C ASN A 86 -20.43 20.57 -24.79
N GLY A 87 -19.91 19.47 -24.22
CA GLY A 87 -18.49 19.29 -23.92
C GLY A 87 -18.05 19.89 -22.59
N GLU A 88 -18.98 20.42 -21.79
CA GLU A 88 -18.69 21.07 -20.51
C GLU A 88 -18.59 20.05 -19.37
N LEU A 89 -17.75 20.33 -18.37
CA LEU A 89 -17.54 19.42 -17.23
C LEU A 89 -18.81 19.29 -16.39
N VAL A 90 -19.26 18.05 -16.18
CA VAL A 90 -20.36 17.77 -15.26
C VAL A 90 -19.84 17.87 -13.82
N ILE A 91 -20.28 18.88 -13.07
CA ILE A 91 -19.86 19.10 -11.68
C ILE A 91 -20.80 18.40 -10.69
N ASP A 92 -20.21 17.76 -9.68
CA ASP A 92 -20.94 17.20 -8.54
C ASP A 92 -21.44 18.30 -7.61
N LYS A 93 -22.75 18.30 -7.33
CA LYS A 93 -23.42 19.37 -6.58
C LYS A 93 -22.94 19.47 -5.12
N ASN A 94 -22.54 18.34 -4.53
CA ASN A 94 -22.18 18.25 -3.11
C ASN A 94 -20.70 18.59 -2.90
N THR A 95 -19.83 18.06 -3.77
CA THR A 95 -18.38 18.20 -3.62
C THR A 95 -17.79 19.37 -4.41
N LYS A 96 -18.57 19.95 -5.34
CA LYS A 96 -18.12 20.99 -6.29
C LYS A 96 -16.93 20.54 -7.15
N LYS A 97 -16.75 19.23 -7.33
CA LYS A 97 -15.69 18.63 -8.14
C LYS A 97 -16.24 18.03 -9.43
N PRO A 98 -15.43 17.92 -10.50
CA PRO A 98 -15.84 17.21 -11.71
C PRO A 98 -16.25 15.76 -11.41
N LYS A 99 -17.36 15.33 -12.00
CA LYS A 99 -17.71 13.92 -12.09
C LYS A 99 -16.81 13.24 -13.10
N HIS A 100 -16.68 11.92 -12.98
CA HIS A 100 -15.85 11.11 -13.85
C HIS A 100 -16.70 10.04 -14.54
N LYS A 101 -16.33 9.67 -15.77
CA LYS A 101 -16.95 8.57 -16.50
C LYS A 101 -16.81 7.27 -15.70
N GLN A 102 -17.86 6.46 -15.74
CA GLN A 102 -17.88 5.15 -15.10
C GLN A 102 -18.40 4.11 -16.08
N PHE A 103 -17.94 2.88 -15.93
CA PHE A 103 -18.45 1.72 -16.65
C PHE A 103 -18.97 0.69 -15.66
N ALA A 104 -20.02 -0.04 -16.06
CA ALA A 104 -20.59 -1.09 -15.25
C ALA A 104 -19.77 -2.38 -15.40
N VAL A 105 -19.46 -3.01 -14.28
CA VAL A 105 -18.81 -4.33 -14.18
C VAL A 105 -19.68 -5.21 -13.30
N ILE A 106 -19.76 -6.51 -13.61
CA ILE A 106 -20.41 -7.47 -12.73
C ILE A 106 -19.33 -8.07 -11.82
N GLU A 107 -19.42 -7.82 -10.52
CA GLU A 107 -18.56 -8.43 -9.49
C GLU A 107 -19.45 -9.22 -8.52
N ASN A 108 -19.15 -10.50 -8.32
CA ASN A 108 -19.92 -11.40 -7.45
C ASN A 108 -21.43 -11.41 -7.75
N GLY A 109 -21.80 -11.30 -9.03
CA GLY A 109 -23.20 -11.27 -9.47
C GLY A 109 -23.91 -9.92 -9.27
N GLN A 110 -23.23 -8.90 -8.74
CA GLN A 110 -23.78 -7.55 -8.58
C GLN A 110 -23.17 -6.58 -9.58
N LYS A 111 -24.00 -5.66 -10.09
CA LYS A 111 -23.57 -4.58 -10.98
C LYS A 111 -22.90 -3.48 -10.14
N VAL A 112 -21.58 -3.32 -10.33
CA VAL A 112 -20.75 -2.31 -9.68
C VAL A 112 -20.25 -1.32 -10.73
N PHE A 113 -20.29 -0.03 -10.42
CA PHE A 113 -19.77 1.01 -11.31
C PHE A 113 -18.32 1.33 -10.96
N LYS A 114 -17.42 1.17 -11.94
CA LYS A 114 -15.99 1.49 -11.78
C LYS A 114 -15.62 2.73 -12.59
N PRO A 115 -14.74 3.59 -12.05
CA PRO A 115 -14.25 4.77 -12.78
C PRO A 115 -13.43 4.38 -14.01
N ALA A 116 -13.66 5.09 -15.12
CA ALA A 116 -12.84 5.01 -16.32
C ALA A 116 -11.57 5.84 -16.14
N TYR A 117 -10.44 5.32 -16.61
CA TYR A 117 -9.14 5.98 -16.54
C TYR A 117 -8.55 6.15 -17.94
N ARG A 118 -7.83 7.25 -18.15
CA ARG A 118 -6.93 7.44 -19.29
C ARG A 118 -5.48 7.38 -18.83
N ASP A 119 -4.60 6.89 -19.69
CA ASP A 119 -3.16 6.97 -19.47
C ASP A 119 -2.71 8.42 -19.59
N ILE A 120 -1.75 8.80 -18.75
CA ILE A 120 -1.09 10.10 -18.76
C ILE A 120 0.42 9.89 -18.66
N GLU A 121 1.18 10.94 -19.00
CA GLU A 121 2.61 10.96 -18.72
C GLU A 121 2.84 10.73 -17.21
N PRO A 122 3.75 9.82 -16.83
CA PRO A 122 4.03 9.52 -15.42
C PRO A 122 4.46 10.77 -14.65
N GLN A 123 3.70 11.13 -13.62
CA GLN A 123 3.99 12.27 -12.75
C GLN A 123 4.25 11.80 -11.32
N ALA A 124 5.32 12.33 -10.73
CA ALA A 124 5.60 12.13 -9.31
C ALA A 124 4.56 12.88 -8.47
N GLN A 125 3.91 12.17 -7.57
CA GLN A 125 2.98 12.70 -6.58
C GLN A 125 3.52 12.42 -5.18
N PHE A 126 3.31 13.38 -4.29
CA PHE A 126 3.75 13.27 -2.92
C PHE A 126 2.56 13.33 -1.98
N LYS A 127 2.61 12.53 -0.93
CA LYS A 127 1.61 12.52 0.13
C LYS A 127 2.32 12.53 1.48
N PHE A 128 1.91 13.45 2.35
CA PHE A 128 2.34 13.44 3.74
C PHE A 128 1.42 12.52 4.54
N VAL A 129 2.03 11.65 5.33
CA VAL A 129 1.32 10.74 6.23
C VAL A 129 1.90 10.80 7.64
N TYR A 130 1.04 10.44 8.58
CA TYR A 130 1.25 10.47 10.01
C TYR A 130 0.83 9.13 10.58
N ASN A 131 1.47 8.69 11.67
CA ASN A 131 1.07 7.47 12.34
C ASN A 131 -0.28 7.70 13.04
N VAL A 132 -1.17 6.69 13.03
CA VAL A 132 -2.48 6.81 13.71
C VAL A 132 -2.35 7.08 15.21
N GLU A 133 -1.23 6.72 15.84
CA GLU A 133 -0.97 7.00 17.27
C GLU A 133 -0.87 8.48 17.59
N MET A 134 -0.63 9.32 16.58
CA MET A 134 -0.63 10.77 16.73
C MET A 134 -2.03 11.37 16.88
N PHE A 135 -3.08 10.57 16.64
CA PHE A 135 -4.47 11.01 16.68
C PHE A 135 -5.28 10.21 17.73
N PRO A 136 -5.18 10.55 19.02
CA PRO A 136 -6.00 9.98 20.08
C PRO A 136 -7.50 9.90 19.76
N SER A 137 -8.02 10.86 19.00
CA SER A 137 -9.46 10.95 18.70
C SER A 137 -9.95 10.05 17.54
N ILE A 138 -9.06 9.37 16.81
CA ILE A 138 -9.46 8.43 15.75
C ILE A 138 -10.34 7.30 16.31
N ASN A 139 -11.45 7.01 15.62
CA ASN A 139 -12.23 5.82 15.90
C ASN A 139 -11.47 4.56 15.44
N LYS A 140 -10.94 3.80 16.41
CA LYS A 140 -10.15 2.58 16.18
C LYS A 140 -10.92 1.49 15.43
N GLU A 141 -12.24 1.43 15.53
CA GLU A 141 -13.06 0.44 14.80
C GLU A 141 -13.12 0.70 13.29
N LYS A 142 -12.86 1.95 12.87
CA LYS A 142 -12.79 2.32 11.45
C LYS A 142 -11.44 2.02 10.83
N ILE A 143 -10.41 1.75 11.64
CA ILE A 143 -9.08 1.39 11.14
C ILE A 143 -9.17 0.02 10.47
N LYS A 144 -8.87 -0.01 9.17
CA LYS A 144 -8.78 -1.24 8.41
C LYS A 144 -7.45 -1.92 8.71
N PRO A 145 -7.46 -3.23 9.02
CA PRO A 145 -6.23 -3.98 9.17
C PRO A 145 -5.51 -4.06 7.81
N LEU A 146 -4.20 -4.36 7.87
CA LEU A 146 -3.39 -4.71 6.70
C LEU A 146 -4.12 -5.72 5.81
N ASN A 147 -4.34 -5.35 4.55
CA ASN A 147 -4.97 -6.20 3.56
C ASN A 147 -3.95 -7.22 3.01
N LEU A 148 -4.01 -8.44 3.54
CA LEU A 148 -3.08 -9.53 3.20
C LEU A 148 -3.28 -10.06 1.78
N ASP A 149 -4.50 -10.03 1.24
CA ASP A 149 -4.78 -10.48 -0.13
C ASP A 149 -4.04 -9.60 -1.13
N LYS A 150 -4.04 -8.30 -0.88
CA LYS A 150 -3.29 -7.35 -1.69
C LYS A 150 -1.79 -7.49 -1.51
N LEU A 151 -1.32 -7.90 -0.34
CA LEU A 151 0.09 -8.22 -0.12
C LEU A 151 0.61 -9.28 -1.12
N SER A 152 -0.24 -10.24 -1.51
CA SER A 152 0.09 -11.28 -2.49
C SER A 152 0.04 -10.79 -3.94
N ASN A 153 -0.89 -9.86 -4.27
CA ASN A 153 -0.94 -9.18 -5.56
C ASN A 153 0.21 -8.18 -5.74
N TYR A 154 0.74 -7.63 -4.65
CA TYR A 154 2.06 -7.04 -4.60
C TYR A 154 3.10 -8.15 -4.52
N SER A 155 3.19 -8.98 -5.58
CA SER A 155 4.48 -9.58 -5.90
C SER A 155 5.51 -8.46 -5.86
N TYR A 156 6.65 -8.74 -5.23
CA TYR A 156 7.81 -7.88 -5.06
C TYR A 156 7.75 -6.98 -3.82
N GLU A 157 8.27 -7.50 -2.72
CA GLU A 157 9.59 -7.10 -2.21
C GLU A 157 9.92 -5.60 -2.30
N THR A 158 10.42 -5.01 -1.23
CA THR A 158 10.93 -3.64 -1.26
C THR A 158 11.96 -3.52 -2.39
N ARG A 159 11.62 -2.90 -3.52
CA ARG A 159 12.53 -2.81 -4.66
C ARG A 159 13.47 -1.63 -4.47
N LEU A 160 14.60 -1.88 -3.83
CA LEU A 160 15.83 -1.09 -4.05
C LEU A 160 16.72 -1.77 -5.11
N PHE A 161 16.71 -3.10 -5.25
CA PHE A 161 17.38 -3.85 -6.35
C PHE A 161 16.63 -5.13 -6.71
N HIS A 162 16.92 -5.73 -7.89
CA HIS A 162 17.30 -7.16 -7.98
C HIS A 162 18.02 -7.49 -9.30
N GLN A 163 19.33 -7.76 -9.28
CA GLN A 163 20.11 -8.12 -10.50
C GLN A 163 20.94 -9.40 -10.39
N LYS A 164 21.15 -9.92 -9.18
CA LYS A 164 21.85 -11.19 -8.94
C LYS A 164 20.97 -12.45 -9.11
N ASP A 165 19.68 -12.26 -9.43
CA ASP A 165 18.73 -13.31 -9.82
C ASP A 165 18.44 -13.33 -11.34
N TYR A 166 19.11 -12.49 -12.14
CA TYR A 166 18.83 -12.33 -13.57
C TYR A 166 19.95 -12.91 -14.45
N SER A 167 19.56 -13.56 -15.56
CA SER A 167 20.46 -14.06 -16.62
C SER A 167 21.06 -12.92 -17.44
N GLN A 168 22.20 -13.17 -18.11
CA GLN A 168 22.98 -12.17 -18.86
C GLN A 168 22.13 -11.39 -19.89
N GLU A 169 21.20 -12.04 -20.57
CA GLU A 169 20.36 -11.44 -21.64
C GLU A 169 19.25 -10.48 -21.12
N LYS A 170 18.87 -10.58 -19.83
CA LYS A 170 17.87 -9.68 -19.20
C LYS A 170 18.51 -8.43 -18.60
N ARG A 171 19.83 -8.42 -18.35
CA ARG A 171 20.57 -7.25 -17.86
C ARG A 171 20.56 -6.08 -18.85
N ASP A 172 20.45 -6.37 -20.15
CA ASP A 172 20.62 -5.36 -21.20
C ASP A 172 19.32 -4.57 -21.53
N LYS A 173 18.20 -4.82 -20.83
CA LYS A 173 16.87 -4.26 -21.17
C LYS A 173 16.01 -3.74 -19.99
N THR A 174 16.51 -3.67 -18.74
CA THR A 174 15.67 -3.25 -17.59
C THR A 174 16.36 -2.29 -16.61
N ASN A 175 15.62 -1.24 -16.19
CA ASN A 175 16.03 -0.20 -15.23
C ASN A 175 16.14 -0.75 -13.80
N ILE A 176 17.32 -0.64 -13.20
CA ILE A 176 17.64 -1.10 -11.84
C ILE A 176 17.93 0.10 -10.97
N ILE A 177 16.94 0.43 -10.12
CA ILE A 177 16.86 1.72 -9.44
C ILE A 177 18.03 1.95 -8.45
N TYR A 178 18.55 0.96 -7.74
CA TYR A 178 19.70 1.23 -6.86
C TYR A 178 21.02 1.36 -7.60
N GLU A 179 21.31 0.61 -8.67
CA GLU A 179 22.57 0.90 -9.41
C GLU A 179 22.56 2.35 -9.91
N ASP A 180 21.38 2.83 -10.33
CA ASP A 180 21.19 4.24 -10.66
C ASP A 180 21.35 5.16 -9.43
N LEU A 181 20.72 4.87 -8.29
CA LEU A 181 20.87 5.65 -7.05
C LEU A 181 22.31 5.64 -6.50
N HIS A 182 22.99 4.51 -6.56
CA HIS A 182 24.36 4.35 -6.11
C HIS A 182 25.28 5.12 -7.02
N ARG A 183 25.19 4.95 -8.34
CA ARG A 183 25.98 5.75 -9.30
C ARG A 183 25.79 7.25 -9.09
N ASP A 184 24.54 7.68 -8.88
CA ASP A 184 24.23 9.11 -8.81
C ASP A 184 24.54 9.71 -7.42
N LEU A 185 24.59 8.89 -6.35
CA LEU A 185 24.80 9.36 -4.96
C LEU A 185 26.15 8.95 -4.34
N SER A 186 26.86 7.96 -4.88
CA SER A 186 28.17 7.48 -4.38
C SER A 186 29.36 8.41 -4.61
N PRO A 187 29.37 9.37 -5.55
CA PRO A 187 30.47 10.33 -5.65
C PRO A 187 30.70 11.14 -4.37
N ASP A 188 29.67 11.21 -3.51
CA ASP A 188 29.76 11.71 -2.15
C ASP A 188 29.85 10.55 -1.15
N ASN A 189 31.07 10.24 -0.70
CA ASN A 189 31.38 9.16 0.26
C ASN A 189 30.53 9.20 1.55
N ARG A 190 29.87 10.33 1.85
CA ARG A 190 28.94 10.45 2.99
C ARG A 190 27.67 9.62 2.82
N ASN A 191 27.32 9.22 1.59
CA ASN A 191 26.10 8.47 1.29
C ASN A 191 26.29 6.95 1.31
N GLU A 192 27.53 6.44 1.30
CA GLU A 192 27.82 5.00 1.26
C GLU A 192 27.22 4.23 2.43
N ALA A 193 27.40 4.74 3.65
CA ALA A 193 26.82 4.12 4.84
C ALA A 193 25.29 4.12 4.84
N LEU A 194 24.67 5.10 4.18
CA LEU A 194 23.22 5.19 4.01
C LEU A 194 22.73 4.17 2.97
N LEU A 195 23.39 4.10 1.81
CA LEU A 195 23.08 3.16 0.74
C LEU A 195 23.19 1.70 1.22
N GLU A 196 24.24 1.35 1.96
CA GLU A 196 24.42 -0.02 2.48
C GLU A 196 23.37 -0.37 3.56
N ARG A 197 22.95 0.60 4.39
CA ARG A 197 21.84 0.41 5.32
C ARG A 197 20.52 0.18 4.60
N MET A 198 20.24 0.95 3.54
CA MET A 198 19.05 0.75 2.69
C MET A 198 19.05 -0.63 2.04
N ARG A 199 20.21 -1.10 1.57
CA ARG A 199 20.41 -2.43 0.99
C ARG A 199 20.17 -3.54 2.00
N SER A 200 20.83 -3.49 3.16
CA SER A 200 20.73 -4.49 4.23
C SER A 200 19.30 -4.60 4.76
N TYR A 201 18.65 -3.46 4.99
CA TYR A 201 17.25 -3.39 5.41
C TYR A 201 16.32 -4.08 4.40
N THR A 202 16.52 -3.80 3.12
CA THR A 202 15.71 -4.36 2.03
C THR A 202 15.80 -5.89 1.99
N LEU A 203 17.01 -6.45 2.11
CA LEU A 203 17.24 -7.89 2.10
C LEU A 203 16.52 -8.60 3.26
N LEU A 204 16.72 -8.11 4.48
CA LEU A 204 16.12 -8.68 5.68
C LEU A 204 14.58 -8.67 5.60
N LYS A 205 14.01 -7.58 5.07
CA LYS A 205 12.55 -7.44 4.96
C LYS A 205 11.97 -8.38 3.91
N ASN A 206 12.64 -8.54 2.77
CA ASN A 206 12.21 -9.45 1.70
C ASN A 206 12.25 -10.91 2.18
N GLU A 207 13.28 -11.32 2.91
CA GLU A 207 13.35 -12.65 3.53
C GLU A 207 12.18 -12.92 4.46
N LYS A 208 11.87 -11.97 5.37
CA LYS A 208 10.71 -12.07 6.27
C LYS A 208 9.39 -12.17 5.51
N TYR A 209 9.20 -11.36 4.45
CA TYR A 209 7.98 -11.41 3.65
C TYR A 209 7.85 -12.72 2.87
N ASN A 210 8.94 -13.25 2.33
CA ASN A 210 8.94 -14.52 1.60
C ASN A 210 8.61 -15.70 2.53
N GLN A 211 9.12 -15.71 3.76
CA GLN A 211 8.70 -16.66 4.80
C GLN A 211 7.20 -16.57 5.06
N LEU A 212 6.68 -15.35 5.26
CA LEU A 212 5.26 -15.10 5.54
C LEU A 212 4.31 -15.53 4.41
N ALA A 213 4.69 -15.24 3.16
CA ALA A 213 3.92 -15.61 1.99
C ALA A 213 3.85 -17.14 1.84
N ASN A 214 4.94 -17.83 2.13
CA ASN A 214 5.00 -19.29 2.10
C ASN A 214 4.17 -19.92 3.23
N GLU A 215 4.20 -19.38 4.44
CA GLU A 215 3.33 -19.80 5.55
C GLU A 215 1.85 -19.61 5.23
N THR A 216 1.49 -18.48 4.62
CA THR A 216 0.10 -18.17 4.24
C THR A 216 -0.40 -19.10 3.14
N LYS A 217 0.45 -19.42 2.15
CA LYS A 217 0.13 -20.41 1.10
C LYS A 217 -0.05 -21.82 1.67
N GLN A 218 0.82 -22.24 2.60
CA GLN A 218 0.69 -23.53 3.28
C GLN A 218 -0.62 -23.59 4.07
N GLN A 219 -0.93 -22.58 4.89
CA GLN A 219 -2.19 -22.54 5.66
C GLN A 219 -3.42 -22.57 4.76
N THR A 220 -3.40 -21.86 3.63
CA THR A 220 -4.50 -21.87 2.65
C THR A 220 -4.65 -23.24 1.99
N GLN A 221 -3.54 -23.92 1.65
CA GLN A 221 -3.57 -25.29 1.12
C GLN A 221 -4.10 -26.31 2.14
N THR A 222 -3.68 -26.23 3.40
CA THR A 222 -4.17 -27.12 4.47
C THR A 222 -5.67 -26.92 4.72
N ARG A 223 -6.16 -25.67 4.63
CA ARG A 223 -7.59 -25.34 4.78
C ARG A 223 -8.43 -25.86 3.60
N SER A 224 -7.91 -25.78 2.38
CA SER A 224 -8.55 -26.35 1.19
C SER A 224 -8.58 -27.89 1.21
N GLN A 225 -7.51 -28.52 1.68
CA GLN A 225 -7.44 -29.98 1.82
C GLN A 225 -8.38 -30.51 2.92
N SER A 226 -8.47 -29.80 4.06
CA SER A 226 -9.41 -30.15 5.11
C SER A 226 -10.86 -29.95 4.69
N GLN A 227 -11.20 -28.87 3.97
CA GLN A 227 -12.55 -28.70 3.39
C GLN A 227 -12.90 -29.78 2.36
N SER A 228 -11.96 -30.19 1.51
CA SER A 228 -12.12 -31.30 0.57
C SER A 228 -12.32 -32.64 1.29
N TYR A 229 -11.61 -32.88 2.40
CA TYR A 229 -11.77 -34.07 3.23
C TYR A 229 -13.17 -34.15 3.87
N TYR A 230 -13.68 -33.04 4.43
CA TYR A 230 -15.03 -33.00 5.00
C TYR A 230 -16.13 -33.14 3.95
N GLN A 231 -15.96 -32.59 2.74
CA GLN A 231 -16.91 -32.78 1.63
C GLN A 231 -16.95 -34.22 1.12
N LYS A 232 -15.81 -34.93 1.09
CA LYS A 232 -15.76 -36.35 0.73
C LYS A 232 -16.40 -37.25 1.79
N LYS A 233 -16.23 -36.95 3.09
CA LYS A 233 -16.86 -37.72 4.17
C LYS A 233 -18.39 -37.59 4.18
N ASN A 234 -18.93 -36.40 3.93
CA ASN A 234 -20.38 -36.17 3.90
C ASN A 234 -21.09 -36.83 2.70
N LYS A 235 -20.39 -37.03 1.57
CA LYS A 235 -20.89 -37.82 0.44
C LYS A 235 -20.84 -39.33 0.69
N ALA A 236 -19.89 -39.82 1.48
CA ALA A 236 -19.80 -41.24 1.82
C ALA A 236 -20.85 -41.66 2.88
N SER A 237 -21.23 -40.77 3.80
CA SER A 237 -22.25 -41.05 4.83
C SER A 237 -23.70 -40.86 4.40
N SER A 238 -23.98 -40.35 3.19
CA SER A 238 -25.35 -40.18 2.66
C SER A 238 -25.76 -41.29 1.66
N GLY A 239 -24.93 -42.33 1.51
CA GLY A 239 -25.12 -43.42 0.54
C GLY A 239 -25.61 -44.75 1.11
N ILE A 240 -26.06 -44.81 2.38
CA ILE A 240 -26.65 -46.02 2.96
C ILE A 240 -28.01 -45.64 3.53
N GLU A 241 -29.04 -45.70 2.69
CA GLU A 241 -30.42 -46.04 3.04
C GLU A 241 -31.21 -46.21 1.73
N ARG A 242 -31.29 -47.45 1.27
CA ARG A 242 -32.39 -48.00 0.48
C ARG A 242 -32.60 -49.44 0.92
#